data_AF-A0A4U3AUV6-F1
#
_entry.id   AF-A0A4U3AUV6-F1
#
_cell.length_a   1.000
_cell.length_b   1.000
_cell.length_c   1.000
_cell.angle_alpha   90.00
_cell.angle_beta   90.00
_cell.angle_gamma   90.00
#
_symmetry.space_group_name_H-M   'P 1'
#
loop_
_entity.id
_entity.type
_entity.pdbx_description
1 polymer ?
#
loop_
_entity_poly.entity_id
_entity_poly.type
_entity_poly.pdbx_seq_one_letter_code
_entity_poly.pdbx_strand_id
1 'polypeptide(L)'
;MQENVQAQLSPPWITYFNELKNSIGADPTVSVGPLIPVGGNYIILVHALSNEKAIALATLLKSFVEFGNVSVTVIVTNNENNIVNP
;
A
#
# COMPACT_ATOMS: atom_id res chain seq x y z
N MET A 1 -30.90 20.00 16.40
CA MET A 1 -30.81 18.63 15.86
C MET A 1 -29.41 18.14 16.20
N GLN A 2 -29.26 17.21 17.14
CA GLN A 2 -27.99 16.54 17.38
C GLN A 2 -27.87 15.44 16.32
N GLU A 3 -26.97 15.63 15.35
CA GLU A 3 -26.59 14.53 14.46
C GLU A 3 -25.88 13.47 15.29
N ASN A 4 -26.51 12.31 15.44
CA ASN A 4 -25.81 11.10 15.89
C ASN A 4 -24.80 10.73 14.80
N VAL A 5 -23.60 11.30 14.88
CA VAL A 5 -22.47 10.90 14.03
C VAL A 5 -22.03 9.52 14.50
N GLN A 6 -22.66 8.49 13.97
CA GLN A 6 -22.24 7.12 14.18
C GLN A 6 -20.88 6.95 13.50
N ALA A 7 -19.84 6.70 14.30
CA ALA A 7 -18.50 6.47 13.78
C ALA A 7 -18.53 5.28 12.79
N GLN A 8 -18.32 5.55 11.50
CA GLN A 8 -18.21 4.52 10.49
C GLN A 8 -16.77 4.02 10.44
N LEU A 9 -16.58 2.70 10.51
CA LEU A 9 -15.26 2.10 10.33
C LEU A 9 -14.86 2.23 8.86
N SER A 10 -13.57 2.49 8.63
CA SER A 10 -13.01 2.46 7.27
C SER A 10 -13.11 1.05 6.70
N PRO A 11 -13.37 0.91 5.39
CA PRO A 11 -13.23 -0.37 4.71
C PRO A 11 -11.86 -1.02 4.95
N PRO A 12 -11.77 -2.36 5.01
CA PRO A 12 -10.52 -3.06 5.38
C PRO A 12 -9.31 -2.70 4.52
N TRP A 13 -9.48 -2.52 3.21
CA TRP A 13 -8.40 -2.14 2.30
C TRP A 13 -7.89 -0.71 2.53
N ILE A 14 -8.75 0.20 3.04
CA ILE A 14 -8.35 1.55 3.44
C ILE A 14 -7.54 1.49 4.72
N THR A 15 -7.96 0.68 5.69
CA THR A 15 -7.19 0.45 6.92
C THR A 15 -5.82 -0.15 6.60
N TYR A 16 -5.77 -1.18 5.75
CA TYR A 16 -4.52 -1.80 5.29
C TYR A 16 -3.59 -0.79 4.61
N PHE A 17 -4.12 0.05 3.71
CA PHE A 17 -3.35 1.11 3.07
C PHE A 17 -2.75 2.10 4.10
N ASN A 18 -3.55 2.52 5.08
CA ASN A 18 -3.08 3.43 6.13
C ASN A 18 -2.01 2.78 7.00
N GLU A 19 -2.14 1.50 7.35
CA GLU A 19 -1.12 0.76 8.09
C GLU A 19 0.19 0.65 7.31
N LEU A 20 0.11 0.33 6.01
CA LEU A 20 1.29 0.26 5.14
C LEU A 20 1.96 1.64 5.00
N LYS A 21 1.18 2.70 4.76
CA LYS A 21 1.68 4.08 4.68
C LYS A 21 2.35 4.53 5.98
N ASN A 22 1.79 4.21 7.13
CA ASN A 22 2.32 4.62 8.44
C ASN A 22 3.45 3.71 8.97
N SER A 23 3.66 2.54 8.36
CA SER A 23 4.76 1.63 8.71
C SER A 23 5.99 1.90 7.85
N ILE A 24 5.99 1.46 6.60
CA ILE A 24 7.16 1.58 5.70
C ILE A 24 7.33 3.01 5.18
N GLY A 25 6.25 3.79 5.10
CA GLY A 25 6.32 5.20 4.69
C GLY A 25 6.86 6.14 5.76
N ALA A 26 7.16 5.65 6.97
CA ALA A 26 7.91 6.40 7.98
C ALA A 26 9.40 6.50 7.65
N ASP A 27 9.91 5.61 6.78
CA ASP A 27 11.28 5.65 6.29
C ASP A 27 11.43 6.75 5.22
N PRO A 28 12.34 7.74 5.38
CA PRO A 28 12.47 8.86 4.44
C PRO A 28 12.97 8.45 3.05
N THR A 29 13.46 7.23 2.90
CA THR A 29 13.92 6.66 1.62
C THR A 29 12.87 5.79 0.94
N VAL A 30 11.67 5.71 1.52
CA VAL A 30 10.53 4.96 0.99
C VAL A 30 9.35 5.91 0.84
N SER A 31 8.67 5.83 -0.30
CA SER A 31 7.43 6.55 -0.54
C SER A 31 6.33 5.56 -0.88
N VAL A 32 5.17 5.78 -0.26
CA VAL A 32 3.95 5.02 -0.51
C VAL A 32 3.01 5.94 -1.28
N GLY A 33 2.74 5.57 -2.53
CA GLY A 33 1.82 6.28 -3.41
C GLY A 33 0.37 6.21 -2.92
N PRO A 34 -0.57 6.86 -3.64
CA PRO A 34 -1.99 6.77 -3.31
C PRO A 34 -2.51 5.34 -3.52
N LEU A 35 -3.66 5.04 -2.92
CA LEU A 35 -4.42 3.83 -3.21
C LEU A 35 -5.19 4.02 -4.54
N ILE A 36 -4.76 3.34 -5.60
CA ILE A 36 -5.27 3.52 -6.96
C ILE A 36 -6.38 2.50 -7.25
N PRO A 37 -7.63 2.91 -7.53
CA PRO A 37 -8.70 1.98 -7.88
C PRO A 37 -8.55 1.45 -9.32
N VAL A 38 -8.68 0.14 -9.50
CA VAL A 38 -8.63 -0.55 -10.80
C VAL A 38 -9.68 -1.66 -10.84
N GLY A 39 -10.80 -1.41 -11.52
CA GLY A 39 -11.82 -2.44 -11.76
C GLY A 39 -12.43 -3.08 -10.52
N GLY A 40 -12.61 -2.31 -9.43
CA GLY A 40 -13.10 -2.80 -8.14
C GLY A 40 -12.02 -3.32 -7.19
N ASN A 41 -10.77 -3.38 -7.66
CA ASN A 41 -9.58 -3.68 -6.88
C ASN A 41 -8.73 -2.43 -6.70
N TYR A 42 -7.60 -2.57 -6.01
CA TYR A 42 -6.69 -1.47 -5.74
C TYR A 42 -5.23 -1.83 -5.99
N ILE A 43 -4.44 -0.81 -6.31
CA ILE A 43 -2.98 -0.89 -6.43
C ILE A 43 -2.35 0.11 -5.47
N ILE A 44 -1.29 -0.31 -4.79
CA ILE A 44 -0.40 0.54 -4.00
C ILE A 44 0.98 0.49 -4.64
N LEU A 45 1.49 1.66 -5.04
CA LEU A 45 2.87 1.81 -5.51
C LEU A 45 3.77 2.15 -4.33
N VAL A 46 4.80 1.35 -4.10
CA VAL A 46 5.83 1.60 -3.09
C VAL A 46 7.14 1.84 -3.83
N HIS A 47 7.77 2.98 -3.59
CA HIS A 47 9.03 3.33 -4.24
C HIS A 47 10.13 3.50 -3.20
N ALA A 48 11.27 2.84 -3.40
CA ALA A 48 12.44 2.94 -2.54
C ALA A 48 13.66 3.50 -3.29
N LEU A 49 14.38 4.42 -2.65
CA LEU A 49 15.56 5.09 -3.23
C LEU A 49 16.79 4.16 -3.33
N SER A 50 16.76 2.97 -2.72
CA SER A 50 17.81 1.97 -2.80
C SER A 50 17.26 0.68 -3.41
N ASN A 51 18.04 0.07 -4.32
CA ASN A 51 17.68 -1.22 -4.91
C ASN A 51 17.62 -2.34 -3.87
N GLU A 52 18.58 -2.38 -2.94
CA GLU A 52 18.61 -3.36 -1.84
C GLU A 52 17.36 -3.22 -0.96
N LYS A 53 16.93 -1.98 -0.70
CA LYS A 53 15.71 -1.72 0.05
C LYS A 53 14.46 -2.11 -0.73
N ALA A 54 14.41 -1.82 -2.03
CA ALA A 54 13.31 -2.26 -2.89
C ALA A 54 13.19 -3.79 -2.90
N ILE A 55 14.30 -4.52 -2.98
CA ILE A 55 14.32 -6.00 -2.90
C ILE A 55 13.80 -6.45 -1.53
N ALA A 56 14.34 -5.90 -0.44
CA ALA A 56 13.90 -6.27 0.90
C ALA A 56 12.40 -6.02 1.12
N LEU A 57 11.88 -4.88 0.65
CA LEU A 57 10.45 -4.57 0.71
C LEU A 57 9.62 -5.51 -0.18
N ALA A 58 10.07 -5.81 -1.40
CA ALA A 58 9.38 -6.75 -2.29
C ALA A 58 9.28 -8.14 -1.65
N THR A 59 10.33 -8.59 -0.96
CA THR A 59 10.34 -9.88 -0.24
C THR A 59 9.44 -9.88 1.00
N LEU A 60 9.43 -8.79 1.78
CA LEU A 60 8.71 -8.72 3.06
C LEU A 60 7.23 -8.39 2.91
N LEU A 61 6.88 -7.57 1.92
CA LEU A 61 5.51 -7.15 1.68
C LEU A 61 4.74 -8.25 0.93
N LYS A 62 3.48 -8.45 1.31
CA LYS A 62 2.58 -9.27 0.51
C LYS A 62 2.23 -8.50 -0.76
N SER A 63 2.66 -9.02 -1.91
CA SER A 63 2.38 -8.43 -3.22
C SER A 63 0.88 -8.41 -3.56
N PHE A 64 0.09 -9.27 -2.93
CA PHE A 64 -1.34 -9.39 -3.13
C PHE A 64 -2.07 -9.72 -1.83
N VAL A 65 -3.14 -8.98 -1.53
CA VAL A 65 -3.98 -9.16 -0.33
C VAL A 65 -5.45 -9.09 -0.72
N GLU A 66 -6.25 -10.06 -0.26
CA GLU A 66 -7.68 -10.12 -0.54
C GLU A 66 -8.52 -9.74 0.69
N PHE A 67 -9.58 -8.97 0.44
CA PHE A 67 -10.61 -8.57 1.38
C PHE A 67 -11.98 -8.91 0.77
N GLY A 68 -12.40 -10.17 0.87
CA GLY A 68 -13.62 -10.64 0.21
C GLY A 68 -13.48 -10.59 -1.30
N ASN A 69 -14.27 -9.74 -1.97
CA ASN A 69 -14.22 -9.54 -3.42
C ASN A 69 -13.31 -8.38 -3.88
N VAL A 70 -12.65 -7.69 -2.94
CA VAL A 70 -11.72 -6.60 -3.22
C VAL A 70 -10.30 -7.11 -3.02
N SER A 71 -9.42 -6.92 -4.00
CA SER A 71 -7.99 -7.20 -3.86
C SER A 71 -7.16 -5.94 -3.87
N VAL A 72 -6.02 -5.98 -3.18
CA VAL A 72 -5.01 -4.92 -3.15
C VAL A 72 -3.69 -5.52 -3.64
N THR A 73 -3.14 -4.98 -4.72
CA THR A 73 -1.83 -5.35 -5.24
C THR A 73 -0.80 -4.31 -4.81
N VAL A 74 0.30 -4.76 -4.21
CA VAL A 74 1.43 -3.90 -3.82
C VAL A 74 2.55 -4.11 -4.83
N ILE A 75 2.95 -3.03 -5.51
CA ILE A 75 4.04 -3.04 -6.49
C ILE A 75 5.18 -2.22 -5.92
N VAL A 76 6.35 -2.84 -5.82
CA VAL A 76 7.57 -2.19 -5.32
C VAL A 76 8.47 -1.78 -6.49
N THR A 77 8.94 -0.53 -6.48
CA THR A 77 9.91 -0.02 -7.44
C THR A 77 11.18 0.48 -6.76
N ASN A 78 12.30 0.39 -7.48
CA ASN A 78 13.57 0.98 -7.06
C ASN A 78 13.75 2.40 -7.61
N ASN A 79 14.90 3.02 -7.31
CA ASN A 79 15.25 4.38 -7.74
C ASN A 79 15.30 4.57 -9.26
N GLU A 80 15.46 3.49 -10.02
CA GLU A 80 15.45 3.50 -11.50
C GLU A 80 14.03 3.35 -12.06
N ASN A 81 13.02 3.31 -11.20
CA ASN A 81 11.61 2.99 -11.50
C ASN A 81 11.39 1.57 -12.04
N ASN A 82 12.35 0.68 -11.84
CA ASN A 82 12.18 -0.73 -12.19
C ASN A 82 11.33 -1.43 -11.13
N ILE A 83 10.35 -2.22 -11.58
CA ILE A 83 9.57 -3.09 -10.68
C ILE A 83 10.50 -4.16 -10.16
N VAL A 84 10.52 -4.33 -8.83
CA VAL A 84 11.30 -5.34 -8.14
C VAL A 84 10.37 -6.43 -7.66
N ASN A 85 10.71 -7.67 -7.99
CA ASN A 85 10.03 -8.87 -7.52
C ASN A 85 10.93 -9.59 -6.48
N PRO A 86 10.34 -10.39 -5.58
CA PRO A 86 11.08 -11.19 -4.61
C PRO A 86 12.08 -12.16 -5.25
#